data_AF-A0A367UHC3-F1
#
_entry.id   AF-A0A367UHC3-F1
#
_cell.length_a   1.000
_cell.length_b   1.000
_cell.length_c   1.000
_cell.angle_alpha   90.00
_cell.angle_beta   90.00
_cell.angle_gamma   90.00
#
_symmetry.space_group_name_H-M   'P 1'
#
loop_
_entity.id
_entity.type
_entity.pdbx_description
1 polymer ?
#
loop_
_entity_poly.entity_id
_entity_poly.type
_entity_poly.pdbx_seq_one_letter_code
_entity_poly.pdbx_strand_id
1 'polypeptide(L)'
;MSAIDWYERRDELEQGQIFRTVDGNVVILDHRAEGDGTKWTVGCWASRALCFVFEEDTVEPGDLEARLPADFTEQSQLSIKP
;
A
#
# COMPACT_ATOMS: atom_id res chain seq x y z
N MET A 1 13.76 -5.43 -15.63
CA MET A 1 12.29 -5.35 -15.56
C MET A 1 11.97 -3.89 -15.31
N SER A 2 11.21 -3.25 -16.20
CA SER A 2 10.76 -1.87 -15.99
C SER A 2 9.79 -1.89 -14.80
N ALA A 3 10.05 -1.08 -13.77
CA ALA A 3 9.10 -0.89 -12.69
C ALA A 3 7.78 -0.36 -13.28
N ILE A 4 6.64 -0.78 -12.74
CA ILE A 4 5.34 -0.26 -13.16
C ILE A 4 5.27 1.19 -12.71
N ASP A 5 5.04 2.11 -13.65
CA ASP A 5 4.75 3.50 -13.31
C ASP A 5 3.29 3.63 -12.87
N TRP A 6 3.09 3.62 -11.55
CA TRP A 6 1.78 3.76 -10.95
C TRP A 6 1.26 5.21 -10.99
N TYR A 7 2.10 6.20 -11.28
CA TYR A 7 1.66 7.57 -11.51
C TYR A 7 0.91 7.71 -12.85
N GLU A 8 1.42 7.07 -13.90
CA GLU A 8 0.70 6.99 -15.18
C GLU A 8 -0.58 6.15 -15.06
N ARG A 9 -0.58 5.12 -14.20
CA ARG A 9 -1.71 4.22 -13.96
C ARG A 9 -2.54 4.59 -12.73
N ARG A 10 -2.45 5.84 -12.25
CA ARG A 10 -3.10 6.29 -11.01
C ARG A 10 -4.62 6.09 -11.00
N ASP A 11 -5.24 6.03 -12.17
CA ASP A 11 -6.69 5.81 -12.32
C ASP A 11 -7.11 4.36 -12.06
N GLU A 12 -6.16 3.41 -12.03
CA GLU A 12 -6.41 2.00 -11.67
C GLU A 12 -6.29 1.74 -10.16
N LEU A 13 -5.83 2.74 -9.40
CA LEU A 13 -5.69 2.62 -7.95
C LEU A 13 -7.05 2.74 -7.28
N GLU A 14 -7.32 1.80 -6.38
CA GLU A 14 -8.58 1.71 -5.64
C GLU A 14 -8.31 1.52 -4.15
N GLN A 15 -9.28 1.94 -3.33
CA GLN A 15 -9.25 1.72 -1.88
C GLN A 15 -9.14 0.22 -1.56
N GLY A 16 -8.35 -0.11 -0.53
CA GLY A 16 -8.11 -1.46 -0.04
C GLY A 16 -7.01 -2.22 -0.78
N GLN A 17 -6.46 -1.67 -1.86
CA GLN A 17 -5.33 -2.27 -2.55
C GLN A 17 -4.05 -2.14 -1.70
N ILE A 18 -3.25 -3.21 -1.68
CA ILE A 18 -2.01 -3.30 -0.91
C ILE A 18 -0.83 -3.16 -1.86
N PHE A 19 0.16 -2.35 -1.48
CA PHE A 19 1.35 -2.10 -2.28
C PHE A 19 2.62 -2.18 -1.44
N ARG A 20 3.70 -2.54 -2.10
CA ARG A 20 5.06 -2.25 -1.64
C ARG A 20 5.49 -0.91 -2.23
N THR A 21 6.06 -0.05 -1.39
CA THR A 21 6.65 1.22 -1.82
C THR A 21 8.11 1.06 -2.22
N VAL A 22 8.67 2.06 -2.91
CA VAL A 22 10.09 2.11 -3.30
C VAL A 22 11.06 2.04 -2.11
N ASP A 23 10.63 2.51 -0.93
CA ASP A 23 11.38 2.43 0.32
C ASP A 23 11.30 1.05 0.98
N GLY A 24 10.53 0.13 0.39
CA GLY A 24 10.33 -1.23 0.88
C GLY A 24 9.24 -1.38 1.94
N ASN A 25 8.51 -0.31 2.27
CA ASN A 25 7.36 -0.37 3.17
C ASN A 25 6.18 -1.04 2.48
N VAL A 26 5.27 -1.62 3.27
CA VAL A 26 4.00 -2.15 2.77
C VAL A 26 2.88 -1.26 3.26
N VAL A 27 2.04 -0.81 2.32
CA VAL A 27 0.95 0.13 2.58
C VAL A 27 -0.36 -0.39 2.01
N ILE A 28 -1.48 -0.02 2.64
CA ILE A 28 -2.83 -0.21 2.11
C ILE A 28 -3.44 1.16 1.78
N LEU A 29 -4.02 1.29 0.59
CA LEU A 29 -4.70 2.51 0.18
C LEU A 29 -6.02 2.66 0.94
N ASP A 30 -6.22 3.76 1.66
CA ASP A 30 -7.47 4.03 2.38
C ASP A 30 -8.40 4.94 1.57
N HIS A 31 -8.05 6.22 1.42
CA HIS A 31 -8.84 7.16 0.63
C HIS A 31 -7.93 8.17 -0.06
N ARG A 32 -8.45 8.84 -1.09
CA ARG A 32 -7.72 9.94 -1.76
C ARG A 32 -7.57 11.09 -0.78
N ALA A 33 -6.34 11.59 -0.64
CA ALA A 33 -6.07 12.72 0.24
C ALA A 33 -6.78 13.99 -0.26
N GLU A 34 -7.33 14.79 0.65
CA GLU A 34 -8.02 16.02 0.31
C GLU A 34 -7.06 17.07 -0.29
N GLY A 35 -7.52 17.78 -1.32
CA GLY A 35 -6.78 18.86 -1.96
C GLY A 35 -6.11 18.48 -3.28
N ASP A 36 -5.06 17.65 -3.23
CA ASP A 36 -4.23 17.33 -4.41
C ASP A 36 -4.88 16.27 -5.32
N GLY A 37 -5.77 15.41 -4.77
CA GLY A 37 -6.53 14.39 -5.52
C GLY A 37 -5.68 13.27 -6.14
N THR A 38 -4.36 13.45 -6.20
CA THR A 38 -3.36 12.52 -6.73
C THR A 38 -2.84 11.58 -5.64
N LYS A 39 -2.68 12.08 -4.42
CA LYS A 39 -2.18 11.34 -3.25
C LYS A 39 -3.23 10.44 -2.62
N TRP A 40 -2.76 9.39 -1.95
CA TRP A 40 -3.58 8.52 -1.12
C TRP A 40 -3.16 8.63 0.33
N THR A 41 -4.13 8.73 1.22
CA THR A 41 -3.95 8.38 2.63
C THR A 41 -3.78 6.87 2.74
N VAL A 42 -2.83 6.42 3.55
CA VAL A 42 -2.48 5.00 3.65
C VAL A 42 -2.42 4.49 5.09
N GLY A 43 -2.62 3.18 5.23
CA GLY A 43 -2.23 2.44 6.42
C GLY A 43 -0.88 1.75 6.21
N CYS A 44 0.03 1.87 7.17
CA CYS A 44 1.35 1.26 7.13
C CYS A 44 1.34 -0.12 7.80
N TRP A 45 1.95 -1.12 7.17
CA TRP A 45 2.00 -2.48 7.69
C TRP A 45 2.96 -2.60 8.89
N ALA A 46 2.40 -2.88 10.06
CA ALA A 46 3.15 -3.18 11.26
C ALA A 46 3.46 -4.69 11.33
N SER A 47 4.59 -5.11 10.75
CA SER A 47 4.99 -6.53 10.65
C SER A 47 5.03 -7.30 11.97
N ARG A 48 5.28 -6.62 13.10
CA ARG A 48 5.25 -7.24 14.44
C ARG A 48 3.83 -7.51 14.95
N ALA A 49 2.88 -6.67 14.59
CA ALA A 49 1.48 -6.77 15.01
C ALA A 49 0.60 -7.44 13.95
N LEU A 50 1.13 -7.63 12.73
CA LEU A 50 0.44 -8.18 11.56
C LEU A 50 -0.86 -7.45 11.25
N CYS A 51 -0.84 -6.11 11.35
CA CYS A 51 -1.96 -5.25 11.03
C CYS A 51 -1.49 -3.97 10.33
N PHE A 52 -2.42 -3.30 9.64
CA PHE A 52 -2.20 -1.96 9.14
C PHE A 52 -2.52 -0.93 10.22
N VAL A 53 -1.67 0.08 10.35
CA VAL A 53 -1.84 1.20 11.29
C VAL A 53 -2.00 2.47 10.46
N PHE A 54 -3.03 3.25 10.76
CA PHE A 54 -3.38 4.46 10.03
C PHE A 54 -2.95 5.67 10.86
N GLU A 55 -1.83 6.29 10.49
CA GLU A 55 -1.25 7.47 11.17
C GLU A 55 -1.34 8.74 10.30
N GLU A 56 -2.38 8.82 9.46
CA GLU A 56 -2.60 9.91 8.49
C GLU A 56 -1.44 10.09 7.49
N ASP A 57 -0.67 9.02 7.26
CA ASP A 57 0.42 9.04 6.30
C ASP A 57 -0.13 9.06 4.87
N THR A 58 0.64 9.64 3.94
CA THR A 58 0.23 9.78 2.54
C THR A 58 1.31 9.28 1.60
N VAL A 59 0.88 8.73 0.47
CA VAL A 59 1.78 8.24 -0.58
C VAL A 59 1.38 8.83 -1.93
N GLU A 60 2.38 9.15 -2.75
CA GLU A 60 2.14 9.44 -4.16
C GLU A 60 2.09 8.14 -4.96
N PRO A 61 1.26 8.04 -6.01
CA PRO A 61 1.27 6.88 -6.89
C PRO A 61 2.66 6.54 -7.44
N GLY A 62 3.53 7.55 -7.66
CA GLY A 62 4.90 7.33 -8.12
C GLY A 62 5.82 6.60 -7.12
N ASP A 63 5.45 6.58 -5.83
CA ASP A 63 6.21 5.89 -4.79
C ASP A 63 5.82 4.41 -4.65
N LEU A 64 4.77 3.98 -5.36
CA LEU A 64 4.33 2.57 -5.38
C LEU A 64 5.24 1.78 -6.33
N GLU A 65 5.75 0.63 -5.87
CA GLU A 65 6.61 -0.25 -6.67
C GLU A 65 5.82 -1.45 -7.21
N ALA A 66 5.16 -2.19 -6.32
CA ALA A 66 4.51 -3.45 -6.66
C ALA A 66 3.19 -3.64 -5.90
N ARG A 67 2.14 -4.01 -6.63
CA ARG A 67 0.86 -4.43 -6.04
C ARG A 67 1.00 -5.80 -5.39
N LEU A 68 0.57 -5.92 -4.15
CA LEU A 68 0.56 -7.17 -3.40
C LEU A 68 -0.83 -7.85 -3.46
N PRO A 69 -0.90 -9.16 -3.18
CA PRO A 69 -2.17 -9.88 -3.09
C PRO A 69 -3.09 -9.30 -2.01
N ALA A 70 -4.41 -9.35 -2.24
CA ALA A 70 -5.38 -8.86 -1.27
C ALA A 70 -5.38 -9.66 0.06
N ASP A 71 -4.97 -10.92 -0.01
CA ASP A 71 -4.81 -11.86 1.10
C ASP A 71 -3.42 -11.78 1.77
N PHE A 72 -2.63 -10.73 1.48
CA PHE A 72 -1.30 -10.52 2.08
C PHE A 72 -1.31 -10.61 3.61
N THR A 73 -2.35 -10.09 4.26
CA THR A 73 -2.49 -10.12 5.72
C THR A 73 -2.70 -11.55 6.24
N GLU A 74 -3.52 -12.34 5.55
CA GLU A 74 -3.80 -13.75 5.88
C GLU A 74 -2.55 -14.62 5.68
N GLN A 75 -1.83 -14.43 4.56
CA GLN A 75 -0.57 -15.13 4.29
C GLN A 75 0.51 -14.81 5.34
N SER A 76 0.58 -13.55 5.76
CA SER A 76 1.52 -13.11 6.80
C SER A 76 1.20 -13.72 8.17
N GLN A 77 -0.08 -13.93 8.49
CA GLN A 77 -0.51 -14.61 9.72
C GLN A 77 -0.27 -16.13 9.68
N LEU A 78 -0.43 -16.77 8.51
CA LEU A 78 -0.18 -18.19 8.33
C LEU A 78 1.31 -18.57 8.45
N SER A 79 2.20 -17.65 8.11
CA SER A 79 3.66 -17.86 8.19
C SER A 79 4.21 -17.88 9.64
N ILE A 80 3.38 -17.61 10.65
CA ILE A 80 3.76 -17.66 12.08
C ILE A 80 3.27 -18.97 12.74
N LYS A 81 2.66 -19.89 12.00
CA LYS A 81 2.34 -21.22 12.56
C LYS A 81 3.64 -22.01 12.81
N PRO A 82 3.85 -22.54 14.04
CA PRO A 82 5.00 -23.38 14.37
C PRO A 82 4.97 -24.74 13.64
#